data_AF-A0A0S7EQX4-F1
#
_entry.id   AF-A0A0S7EQX4-F1
#
_cell.length_a   1.000
_cell.length_b   1.000
_cell.length_c   1.000
_cell.angle_alpha   90.00
_cell.angle_beta   90.00
_cell.angle_gamma   90.00
#
_symmetry.space_group_name_H-M   'P 1'
#
loop_
_entity.id
_entity.type
_entity.pdbx_description
1 polymer ?
#
loop_
_entity_poly.entity_id
_entity_poly.type
_entity_poly.pdbx_seq_one_letter_code
_entity_poly.pdbx_strand_id
1 'polypeptide(L)'
;AGQTVTIVAQYRPEEYSRFEAKIHDLREQMMNSSSGSLRANRSFYVRALFDYDKQWDCGVLSQALDFNFGEVLHVMDSADDEWWQARRLNQQGELEELGYIPSKHRVERKEWSRMKSKGRDGFIHSYELVTQIEVDYARPVIILGPTKDRVNDDLLSEYPDKFGSCVPHTTRPRRDYEMDGRDYHFVSSREQMERDIQSHRFIEAGQYN
;
A
#
# COMPACT_ATOMS: atom_id res chain seq x y z
N ALA A 1 -6.24 -4.88 43.46
CA ALA A 1 -5.03 -5.71 43.41
C ALA A 1 -4.58 -5.79 41.95
N GLY A 2 -3.47 -5.14 41.59
CA GLY A 2 -2.92 -5.18 40.24
C GLY A 2 -1.97 -6.38 40.11
N GLN A 3 -2.32 -7.33 39.26
CA GLN A 3 -1.43 -8.45 38.94
C GLN A 3 -0.32 -7.94 38.01
N THR A 4 0.92 -7.98 38.47
CA THR A 4 2.09 -7.77 37.62
C THR A 4 2.31 -9.04 36.80
N VAL A 5 2.16 -8.94 35.47
CA VAL A 5 2.42 -10.05 34.55
C VAL A 5 3.84 -9.92 34.02
N THR A 6 4.66 -10.96 34.23
CA THR A 6 6.01 -11.03 33.68
C THR A 6 5.94 -11.62 32.27
N ILE A 7 6.25 -10.81 31.26
CA ILE A 7 6.36 -11.26 29.86
C ILE A 7 7.82 -11.58 29.60
N VAL A 8 8.11 -12.81 29.14
CA VAL A 8 9.46 -13.25 28.76
C VAL A 8 9.46 -13.49 27.25
N ALA A 9 10.32 -12.77 26.53
CA ALA A 9 10.53 -13.01 25.10
C ALA A 9 11.43 -14.23 24.93
N GLN A 10 11.00 -15.20 24.11
CA GLN A 10 11.78 -16.40 23.80
C GLN A 10 11.86 -16.59 22.29
N TYR A 11 13.06 -16.84 21.77
CA TYR A 11 13.28 -17.10 20.35
C TYR A 11 13.01 -18.59 20.05
N ARG A 12 11.91 -18.87 19.34
CA ARG A 12 11.49 -20.22 18.91
C ARG A 12 10.97 -20.18 17.47
N PRO A 13 11.86 -20.22 16.47
CA PRO A 13 11.48 -20.02 15.08
C PRO A 13 10.50 -21.09 14.56
N GLU A 14 10.60 -22.35 15.00
CA GLU A 14 9.69 -23.40 14.55
C GLU A 14 8.26 -23.28 15.11
N GLU A 15 8.11 -22.67 16.29
CA GLU A 15 6.81 -22.36 16.88
C GLU A 15 6.20 -21.11 16.22
N TYR A 16 7.03 -20.11 15.92
CA TYR A 16 6.61 -18.92 15.20
C TYR A 16 6.12 -19.25 13.79
N SER A 17 6.85 -20.07 13.02
CA SER A 17 6.42 -20.50 11.69
C SER A 17 5.12 -21.30 11.73
N ARG A 18 4.90 -22.13 12.75
CA ARG A 18 3.62 -22.85 12.96
C ARG A 18 2.48 -21.90 13.31
N PHE A 19 2.76 -20.87 14.11
CA PHE A 19 1.80 -19.83 14.44
C PHE A 19 1.41 -19.02 13.20
N GLU A 20 2.38 -18.59 12.38
CA GLU A 20 2.11 -17.88 11.13
C GLU A 20 1.32 -18.72 10.14
N ALA A 21 1.66 -20.00 9.96
CA ALA A 21 0.90 -20.91 9.12
C ALA A 21 -0.56 -21.04 9.62
N LYS A 22 -0.78 -21.15 10.93
CA LYS A 22 -2.13 -21.20 11.51
C LYS A 22 -2.91 -19.90 11.31
N ILE A 23 -2.25 -18.74 11.41
CA ILE A 23 -2.88 -17.44 11.13
C ILE A 23 -3.23 -17.32 9.64
N HIS A 24 -2.38 -17.82 8.76
CA HIS A 24 -2.62 -17.88 7.33
C HIS A 24 -3.82 -18.78 7.01
N ASP A 25 -3.85 -20.00 7.55
CA ASP A 25 -4.97 -20.93 7.39
C ASP A 25 -6.29 -20.38 7.96
N LEU A 26 -6.24 -19.66 9.09
CA LEU A 26 -7.42 -18.99 9.65
C LEU A 26 -7.91 -17.85 8.75
N ARG A 27 -7.01 -17.08 8.14
CA ARG A 27 -7.36 -16.05 7.15
C ARG A 27 -7.99 -16.69 5.92
N GLU A 28 -7.40 -17.77 5.40
CA GLU A 28 -7.96 -18.53 4.28
C GLU A 28 -9.31 -19.17 4.63
N GLN A 29 -9.48 -19.70 5.84
CA GLN A 29 -10.75 -20.25 6.30
C GLN A 29 -11.81 -19.17 6.45
N MET A 30 -11.48 -17.97 6.90
CA MET A 30 -12.41 -16.84 6.90
C MET A 30 -12.79 -16.39 5.48
N MET A 31 -11.85 -16.49 4.53
CA MET A 31 -12.09 -16.22 3.11
C MET A 31 -12.88 -17.34 2.41
N ASN A 32 -12.78 -18.58 2.90
CA ASN A 32 -13.47 -19.74 2.33
C ASN A 32 -14.82 -20.04 3.01
N SER A 33 -15.03 -19.57 4.25
CA SER A 33 -16.31 -19.71 4.99
C SER A 33 -17.43 -18.81 4.44
N SER A 34 -17.14 -17.94 3.46
CA SER A 34 -18.17 -17.25 2.66
C SER A 34 -18.78 -18.12 1.55
N SER A 35 -18.50 -19.43 1.52
CA SER A 35 -19.13 -20.38 0.58
C SER A 35 -20.49 -20.95 1.06
N GLY A 36 -21.06 -20.44 2.16
CA GLY A 36 -22.39 -20.79 2.65
C GLY A 36 -23.43 -19.70 2.36
N SER A 37 -24.38 -19.99 1.46
CA SER A 37 -25.52 -19.17 1.03
C SER A 37 -26.16 -18.25 2.08
N LEU A 38 -25.75 -16.98 2.08
CA LEU A 38 -26.60 -15.80 2.31
C LEU A 38 -26.07 -14.67 1.42
N ARG A 39 -26.83 -14.35 0.37
CA ARG A 39 -26.63 -13.17 -0.47
C ARG A 39 -26.78 -11.91 0.38
N ALA A 40 -25.71 -11.49 1.04
CA ALA A 40 -25.55 -10.13 1.52
C ALA A 40 -24.74 -9.39 0.45
N ASN A 41 -25.39 -8.47 -0.26
CA ASN A 41 -24.76 -7.44 -1.08
C ASN A 41 -23.74 -6.66 -0.23
N ARG A 42 -22.53 -7.19 -0.08
CA ARG A 42 -21.41 -6.44 0.47
C ARG A 42 -20.67 -5.84 -0.70
N SER A 43 -21.16 -4.68 -1.15
CA SER A 43 -20.35 -3.82 -2.01
C SER A 43 -19.05 -3.46 -1.28
N PHE A 44 -17.95 -3.35 -2.01
CA PHE A 44 -16.63 -3.03 -1.45
C PHE A 44 -15.89 -2.05 -2.34
N TYR A 45 -14.83 -1.43 -1.82
CA TYR A 45 -13.99 -0.53 -2.60
C TYR A 45 -12.68 -1.22 -2.96
N VAL A 46 -12.24 -1.01 -4.19
CA VAL A 46 -10.93 -1.45 -4.67
C VAL A 46 -10.15 -0.29 -5.23
N ARG A 47 -8.82 -0.36 -5.15
CA ARG A 47 -7.88 0.45 -5.92
C ARG A 47 -7.39 -0.35 -7.11
N ALA A 48 -7.41 0.25 -8.29
CA ALA A 48 -6.85 -0.35 -9.51
C ALA A 48 -5.31 -0.31 -9.45
N LEU A 49 -4.66 -1.44 -9.75
CA LEU A 49 -3.20 -1.54 -9.82
C LEU A 49 -2.70 -1.68 -11.27
N PHE A 50 -3.52 -1.31 -12.24
CA PHE A 50 -3.23 -1.30 -13.67
C PHE A 50 -4.14 -0.29 -14.38
N ASP A 51 -3.77 0.10 -15.60
CA ASP A 51 -4.63 0.89 -16.48
C ASP A 51 -5.55 -0.03 -17.30
N TYR A 52 -6.80 0.38 -17.48
CA TYR A 52 -7.77 -0.33 -18.29
C TYR A 52 -8.46 0.61 -19.28
N ASP A 53 -8.32 0.28 -20.57
CA ASP A 53 -9.04 0.90 -21.67
C ASP A 53 -10.04 -0.12 -22.26
N LYS A 54 -11.33 0.21 -22.19
CA LYS A 54 -12.46 -0.58 -22.69
C LYS A 54 -12.36 -0.86 -24.18
N GLN A 55 -11.63 -0.03 -24.94
CA GLN A 55 -11.39 -0.29 -26.35
C GLN A 55 -10.54 -1.54 -26.57
N TRP A 56 -9.71 -1.95 -25.59
CA TRP A 56 -8.91 -3.17 -25.69
C TRP A 56 -9.73 -4.46 -25.68
N ASP A 57 -10.94 -4.42 -25.14
CA ASP A 57 -11.90 -5.53 -25.21
C ASP A 57 -12.88 -5.37 -26.38
N CYS A 58 -12.52 -4.58 -27.41
CA CYS A 58 -13.29 -4.43 -28.66
C CYS A 58 -14.78 -4.09 -28.46
N GLY A 59 -15.15 -3.43 -27.35
CA GLY A 59 -16.53 -3.08 -27.06
C GLY A 59 -17.42 -4.27 -26.63
N VAL A 60 -16.85 -5.35 -26.06
CA VAL A 60 -17.61 -6.48 -25.48
C VAL A 60 -18.73 -5.99 -24.56
N LEU A 61 -18.52 -4.89 -23.83
CA LEU A 61 -19.55 -4.17 -23.11
C LEU A 61 -19.45 -2.68 -23.42
N SER A 62 -20.51 -2.07 -23.97
CA SER A 62 -20.57 -0.63 -24.21
C SER A 62 -20.53 0.21 -22.92
N GLN A 63 -20.95 -0.40 -21.81
CA GLN A 63 -20.99 0.19 -20.47
C GLN A 63 -19.74 -0.12 -19.64
N ALA A 64 -18.67 -0.63 -20.25
CA ALA A 64 -17.41 -0.80 -19.56
C ALA A 64 -16.82 0.55 -19.14
N LEU A 65 -16.27 0.61 -17.93
CA LEU A 65 -15.62 1.80 -17.37
C LEU A 65 -14.12 1.74 -17.67
N ASP A 66 -13.59 2.82 -18.21
CA ASP A 66 -12.15 3.05 -18.30
C ASP A 66 -11.63 3.54 -16.95
N PHE A 67 -10.42 3.12 -16.57
CA PHE A 67 -9.79 3.59 -15.34
C PHE A 67 -8.27 3.54 -15.43
N ASN A 68 -7.63 4.35 -14.58
CA ASN A 68 -6.19 4.41 -14.47
C ASN A 68 -5.66 3.76 -13.19
N PHE A 69 -4.36 3.46 -13.18
CA PHE A 69 -3.65 3.05 -11.99
C PHE A 69 -3.90 4.02 -10.83
N GLY A 70 -4.26 3.48 -9.67
CA GLY A 70 -4.49 4.23 -8.44
C GLY A 70 -5.92 4.74 -8.25
N GLU A 71 -6.78 4.68 -9.27
CA GLU A 71 -8.19 5.05 -9.12
C GLU A 71 -8.95 4.08 -8.19
N VAL A 72 -9.92 4.62 -7.47
CA VAL A 72 -10.75 3.86 -6.51
C VAL A 72 -12.12 3.58 -7.14
N LEU A 73 -12.54 2.32 -7.07
CA LEU A 73 -13.76 1.80 -7.68
C LEU A 73 -14.64 1.18 -6.60
N HIS A 74 -15.92 1.57 -6.57
CA HIS A 74 -16.94 0.98 -5.71
C HIS A 74 -17.59 -0.20 -6.43
N VAL A 75 -17.23 -1.42 -6.06
CA VAL A 75 -17.79 -2.65 -6.62
C VAL A 75 -19.11 -2.96 -5.92
N MET A 76 -20.19 -2.95 -6.69
CA MET A 76 -21.56 -3.18 -6.23
C MET A 76 -21.96 -4.64 -6.34
N ASP A 77 -21.55 -5.30 -7.43
CA ASP A 77 -21.81 -6.71 -7.69
C ASP A 77 -20.55 -7.36 -8.28
N SER A 78 -20.12 -8.44 -7.64
CA SER A 78 -18.97 -9.25 -8.04
C SER A 78 -19.36 -10.72 -8.28
N ALA A 79 -20.64 -11.00 -8.53
CA ALA A 79 -21.15 -12.36 -8.71
C ALA A 79 -20.70 -13.01 -10.03
N ASP A 80 -20.36 -12.21 -11.05
CA ASP A 80 -19.88 -12.68 -12.34
C ASP A 80 -18.34 -12.77 -12.34
N ASP A 81 -17.83 -13.92 -12.81
CA ASP A 81 -16.41 -14.26 -12.82
C ASP A 81 -15.60 -13.53 -13.91
N GLU A 82 -16.24 -12.82 -14.83
CA GLU A 82 -15.61 -12.06 -15.91
C GLU A 82 -15.77 -10.54 -15.76
N TRP A 83 -16.93 -10.07 -15.29
CA TRP A 83 -17.24 -8.65 -15.21
C TRP A 83 -17.95 -8.26 -13.91
N TRP A 84 -17.43 -7.24 -13.23
CA TRP A 84 -18.02 -6.71 -12.01
C TRP A 84 -18.77 -5.40 -12.29
N GLN A 85 -19.90 -5.20 -11.62
CA GLN A 85 -20.61 -3.92 -11.65
C GLN A 85 -19.95 -2.97 -10.65
N ALA A 86 -19.52 -1.81 -11.13
CA ALA A 86 -18.82 -0.83 -10.31
C ALA A 86 -19.18 0.60 -10.67
N ARG A 87 -18.79 1.53 -9.80
CA ARG A 87 -18.79 2.98 -10.02
C ARG A 87 -17.39 3.52 -9.75
N ARG A 88 -16.95 4.50 -10.51
CA ARG A 88 -15.70 5.22 -10.22
C ARG A 88 -15.94 6.25 -9.13
N LEU A 89 -15.00 6.36 -8.20
CA LEU A 89 -14.96 7.44 -7.22
C LEU A 89 -14.09 8.56 -7.78
N ASN A 90 -14.65 9.75 -7.97
CA ASN A 90 -13.91 10.89 -8.47
C ASN A 90 -13.03 11.53 -7.38
N GLN A 91 -12.23 12.55 -7.77
CA GLN A 91 -11.33 13.24 -6.83
C GLN A 91 -12.06 13.99 -5.71
N GLN A 92 -13.35 14.32 -5.92
CA GLN A 92 -14.22 14.98 -4.95
C GLN A 92 -14.91 13.98 -4.00
N GLY A 93 -14.71 12.67 -4.20
CA GLY A 93 -15.36 11.62 -3.42
C GLY A 93 -16.80 11.31 -3.85
N GLU A 94 -17.22 11.77 -5.03
CA GLU A 94 -18.53 11.47 -5.60
C GLU A 94 -18.45 10.23 -6.50
N LEU A 95 -19.52 9.45 -6.50
CA LEU A 95 -19.63 8.25 -7.35
C LEU A 95 -20.17 8.65 -8.72
N GLU A 96 -19.44 8.25 -9.75
CA GLU A 96 -19.85 8.40 -11.14
C GLU A 96 -20.89 7.34 -11.56
N GLU A 97 -21.23 7.34 -12.84
CA GLU A 97 -22.20 6.42 -13.44
C GLU A 97 -21.80 4.95 -13.26
N LEU A 98 -22.82 4.10 -13.16
CA LEU A 98 -22.67 2.66 -13.06
C LEU A 98 -22.14 2.10 -14.38
N GLY A 99 -21.13 1.23 -14.30
CA GLY A 99 -20.67 0.46 -15.44
C GLY A 99 -19.99 -0.83 -15.01
N TYR A 100 -19.22 -1.40 -15.93
CA TYR A 100 -18.57 -2.70 -15.75
C TYR A 100 -17.06 -2.59 -15.76
N ILE A 101 -16.40 -3.33 -14.87
CA ILE A 101 -14.94 -3.48 -14.82
C ILE A 101 -14.59 -4.97 -14.96
N PRO A 102 -13.44 -5.32 -15.55
CA PRO A 102 -13.05 -6.73 -15.64
C PRO A 102 -12.83 -7.30 -14.24
N SER A 103 -13.30 -8.52 -13.99
CA SER A 103 -13.10 -9.17 -12.70
C SER A 103 -11.60 -9.39 -12.41
N LYS A 104 -11.26 -9.58 -11.13
CA LYS A 104 -9.91 -10.00 -10.74
C LYS A 104 -9.46 -11.26 -11.49
N HIS A 105 -10.34 -12.26 -11.57
CA HIS A 105 -10.04 -13.53 -12.21
C HIS A 105 -9.78 -13.38 -13.72
N ARG A 106 -10.54 -12.54 -14.41
CA ARG A 106 -10.36 -12.21 -15.84
C ARG A 106 -9.00 -11.55 -16.09
N VAL A 107 -8.64 -10.55 -15.28
CA VAL A 107 -7.36 -9.82 -15.39
C VAL A 107 -6.19 -10.78 -15.16
N GLU A 108 -6.25 -11.59 -14.10
CA GLU A 108 -5.18 -12.51 -13.74
C GLU A 108 -4.98 -13.61 -14.79
N ARG A 109 -6.06 -14.17 -15.33
CA ARG A 109 -5.97 -15.17 -16.41
C ARG A 109 -5.28 -14.60 -17.65
N LYS A 110 -5.60 -13.34 -18.02
CA LYS A 110 -5.00 -12.65 -19.18
C LYS A 110 -3.52 -12.38 -18.98
N GLU A 111 -3.12 -11.85 -17.82
CA GLU A 111 -1.72 -11.52 -17.52
C GLU A 111 -0.86 -12.78 -17.30
N TRP A 112 -1.40 -13.82 -16.65
CA TRP A 112 -0.72 -15.10 -16.50
C TRP A 112 -0.32 -15.70 -17.85
N SER A 113 -1.23 -15.63 -18.83
CA SER A 113 -0.98 -16.10 -20.20
C SER A 113 0.19 -15.35 -20.86
N ARG A 114 0.34 -14.05 -20.57
CA ARG A 114 1.44 -13.21 -21.08
C ARG A 114 2.77 -13.46 -20.36
N MET A 115 2.72 -13.71 -19.05
CA MET A 115 3.92 -13.97 -18.24
C MET A 115 4.55 -15.32 -18.55
N LYS A 116 3.74 -16.35 -18.75
CA LYS A 116 4.20 -17.68 -19.19
C LYS A 116 4.97 -17.61 -20.51
N SER A 117 4.58 -16.72 -21.43
CA SER A 117 5.28 -16.52 -22.71
C SER A 117 6.63 -15.82 -22.56
N LYS A 118 6.88 -15.15 -21.42
CA LYS A 118 8.07 -14.33 -21.16
C LYS A 118 9.02 -14.95 -20.12
N GLY A 119 8.68 -16.11 -19.56
CA GLY A 119 9.51 -16.80 -18.57
C GLY A 119 9.72 -16.01 -17.28
N ARG A 120 8.80 -15.09 -16.94
CA ARG A 120 8.87 -14.28 -15.72
C ARG A 120 7.95 -14.88 -14.68
N ASP A 121 8.49 -15.19 -13.51
CA ASP A 121 7.69 -15.38 -12.30
C ASP A 121 7.44 -14.01 -11.65
N GLY A 122 6.23 -13.76 -11.18
CA GLY A 122 5.88 -12.45 -10.65
C GLY A 122 4.44 -12.36 -10.16
N PHE A 123 4.18 -11.34 -9.36
CA PHE A 123 2.85 -11.03 -8.86
C PHE A 123 2.03 -10.28 -9.92
N ILE A 124 0.80 -10.73 -10.16
CA ILE A 124 -0.11 -10.04 -11.06
C ILE A 124 -0.80 -8.91 -10.31
N HIS A 125 -0.59 -7.69 -10.78
CA HIS A 125 -1.23 -6.50 -10.25
C HIS A 125 -2.64 -6.38 -10.84
N SER A 126 -3.66 -6.64 -10.04
CA SER A 126 -5.07 -6.52 -10.42
C SER A 126 -5.76 -5.42 -9.59
N TYR A 127 -6.39 -5.81 -8.49
CA TYR A 127 -7.11 -4.91 -7.60
C TYR A 127 -6.68 -5.12 -6.15
N GLU A 128 -6.70 -4.05 -5.37
CA GLU A 128 -6.44 -4.07 -3.93
C GLU A 128 -7.66 -3.55 -3.17
N LEU A 129 -8.11 -4.29 -2.16
CA LEU A 129 -9.22 -3.83 -1.31
C LEU A 129 -8.80 -2.60 -0.50
N VAL A 130 -9.68 -1.59 -0.46
CA VAL A 130 -9.42 -0.35 0.29
C VAL A 130 -10.61 0.03 1.17
N THR A 131 -10.30 0.74 2.25
CA THR A 131 -11.29 1.34 3.16
C THR A 131 -10.90 2.80 3.40
N GLN A 132 -11.89 3.68 3.43
CA GLN A 132 -11.67 5.07 3.79
C GLN A 132 -11.42 5.18 5.29
N ILE A 133 -10.36 5.91 5.66
CA ILE A 133 -9.97 6.16 7.05
C ILE A 133 -9.76 7.66 7.20
N GLU A 134 -10.33 8.24 8.25
CA GLU A 134 -10.06 9.63 8.64
C GLU A 134 -8.72 9.70 9.40
N VAL A 135 -7.90 10.69 9.07
CA VAL A 135 -6.58 10.88 9.67
C VAL A 135 -6.47 12.29 10.24
N ASP A 136 -5.80 12.41 11.38
CA ASP A 136 -5.58 13.66 12.11
C ASP A 136 -4.16 14.22 11.92
N TYR A 137 -3.40 13.66 10.96
CA TYR A 137 -2.04 14.06 10.63
C TYR A 137 -1.89 14.37 9.14
N ALA A 138 -0.92 15.25 8.82
CA ALA A 138 -0.51 15.48 7.45
C ALA A 138 0.24 14.25 6.91
N ARG A 139 -0.22 13.69 5.79
CA ARG A 139 0.39 12.50 5.19
C ARG A 139 1.78 12.84 4.64
N PRO A 140 2.83 12.04 4.94
CA PRO A 140 4.13 12.19 4.30
C PRO A 140 4.02 12.02 2.77
N VAL A 141 4.81 12.79 2.03
CA VAL A 141 4.87 12.74 0.57
C VAL A 141 6.18 12.14 0.12
N ILE A 142 6.12 11.13 -0.74
CA ILE A 142 7.29 10.49 -1.35
C ILE A 142 7.13 10.58 -2.86
N ILE A 143 8.08 11.25 -3.52
CA ILE A 143 8.11 11.40 -4.97
C ILE A 143 9.23 10.52 -5.51
N LEU A 144 8.89 9.65 -6.46
CA LEU A 144 9.80 8.69 -7.07
C LEU A 144 9.94 8.96 -8.57
N GLY A 145 11.07 8.54 -9.13
CA GLY A 145 11.34 8.64 -10.56
C GLY A 145 12.15 9.87 -10.98
N PRO A 146 12.34 10.08 -12.29
CA PRO A 146 13.06 11.22 -12.83
C PRO A 146 12.48 12.53 -12.32
N THR A 147 13.33 13.54 -12.11
CA THR A 147 12.96 14.90 -11.67
C THR A 147 12.42 15.02 -10.24
N LYS A 148 12.38 13.94 -9.44
CA LYS A 148 11.90 13.96 -8.05
C LYS A 148 12.51 15.07 -7.19
N ASP A 149 13.79 15.36 -7.37
CA ASP A 149 14.51 16.35 -6.56
C ASP A 149 14.03 17.76 -6.88
N ARG A 150 13.85 18.07 -8.17
CA ARG A 150 13.28 19.35 -8.59
C ARG A 150 11.86 19.55 -8.06
N VAL A 151 11.00 18.53 -8.16
CA VAL A 151 9.63 18.63 -7.64
C VAL A 151 9.63 18.84 -6.12
N ASN A 152 10.54 18.18 -5.40
CA ASN A 152 10.70 18.38 -3.96
C ASN A 152 11.12 19.84 -3.63
N ASP A 153 12.12 20.36 -4.33
CA ASP A 153 12.59 21.75 -4.17
C ASP A 153 11.48 22.77 -4.48
N ASP A 154 10.72 22.54 -5.56
CA ASP A 154 9.59 23.39 -5.96
C ASP A 154 8.49 23.37 -4.87
N LEU A 155 8.12 22.20 -4.33
CA LEU A 155 7.10 22.10 -3.26
C LEU A 155 7.51 22.82 -1.97
N LEU A 156 8.77 22.65 -1.55
CA LEU A 156 9.30 23.26 -0.33
C LEU A 156 9.41 24.78 -0.45
N SER A 157 9.72 25.28 -1.65
CA SER A 157 9.92 26.72 -1.89
C SER A 157 8.62 27.46 -2.19
N GLU A 158 7.71 26.87 -2.96
CA GLU A 158 6.44 27.50 -3.35
C GLU A 158 5.37 27.44 -2.24
N TYR A 159 5.39 26.39 -1.40
CA TYR A 159 4.37 26.14 -0.37
C TYR A 159 4.99 25.84 1.01
N PRO A 160 5.79 26.75 1.58
CA PRO A 160 6.52 26.52 2.83
C PRO A 160 5.62 26.37 4.07
N ASP A 161 4.35 26.78 3.98
CA ASP A 161 3.34 26.61 5.03
C ASP A 161 2.70 25.22 5.03
N LYS A 162 2.88 24.45 3.94
CA LYS A 162 2.28 23.12 3.77
C LYS A 162 3.30 21.99 3.75
N PHE A 163 4.52 22.27 3.31
CA PHE A 163 5.57 21.27 3.18
C PHE A 163 6.80 21.64 4.00
N GLY A 164 7.46 20.60 4.52
CA GLY A 164 8.72 20.73 5.24
C GLY A 164 9.49 19.41 5.21
N SER A 165 10.80 19.50 5.41
CA SER A 165 11.65 18.32 5.55
C SER A 165 11.71 17.88 7.02
N CYS A 166 11.81 16.58 7.26
CA CYS A 166 12.12 16.06 8.58
C CYS A 166 13.62 16.23 8.89
N VAL A 167 13.96 16.27 10.18
CA VAL A 167 15.35 16.30 10.64
C VAL A 167 15.89 14.87 10.70
N PRO A 168 16.89 14.48 9.88
CA PRO A 168 17.43 13.13 9.88
C PRO A 168 18.32 12.86 11.10
N HIS A 169 18.59 11.60 11.39
CA HIS A 169 19.55 11.20 12.42
C HIS A 169 20.90 10.86 11.80
N THR A 170 22.00 11.15 12.50
CA THR A 170 23.34 10.78 12.05
C THR A 170 24.26 10.45 13.22
N THR A 171 25.16 9.49 13.02
CA THR A 171 26.29 9.19 13.94
C THR A 171 27.54 10.00 13.62
N ARG A 172 27.53 10.79 12.53
CA ARG A 172 28.63 11.70 12.23
C ARG A 172 28.77 12.72 13.36
N PRO A 173 30.00 13.04 13.82
CA PRO A 173 30.19 14.13 14.77
C PRO A 173 29.66 15.46 14.23
N ARG A 174 28.96 16.19 15.10
CA ARG A 174 28.48 17.55 14.83
C ARG A 174 29.65 18.48 14.53
N ARG A 175 29.56 19.25 13.45
CA ARG A 175 30.52 20.34 13.14
C ARG A 175 30.17 21.60 13.93
N ASP A 176 31.13 22.49 14.12
CA ASP A 176 30.95 23.66 14.98
C ASP A 176 29.79 24.57 14.56
N TYR A 177 29.52 24.68 13.25
CA TYR A 177 28.45 25.50 12.68
C TYR A 177 27.09 24.79 12.60
N GLU A 178 27.01 23.51 12.96
CA GLU A 178 25.77 22.71 12.92
C GLU A 178 25.05 22.72 14.27
N MET A 179 23.73 22.64 14.25
CA MET A 179 22.86 22.64 15.42
C MET A 179 22.10 21.31 15.54
N ASP A 180 22.17 20.70 16.73
CA ASP A 180 21.41 19.49 17.05
C ASP A 180 19.91 19.78 17.06
N GLY A 181 19.12 18.89 16.43
CA GLY A 181 17.69 19.05 16.24
C GLY A 181 17.28 20.03 15.12
N ARG A 182 18.24 20.61 14.40
CA ARG A 182 17.99 21.42 13.20
C ARG A 182 18.58 20.79 11.95
N ASP A 183 19.89 20.57 11.94
CA ASP A 183 20.58 19.97 10.78
C ASP A 183 20.44 18.45 10.82
N TYR A 184 20.73 17.87 11.99
CA TYR A 184 20.54 16.46 12.29
C TYR A 184 20.17 16.29 13.77
N HIS A 185 19.58 15.15 14.10
CA HIS A 185 19.67 14.58 15.44
C HIS A 185 20.98 13.80 15.55
N PHE A 186 21.95 14.35 16.28
CA PHE A 186 23.29 13.79 16.40
C PHE A 186 23.30 12.66 17.44
N VAL A 187 23.48 11.43 16.98
CA VAL A 187 23.52 10.24 17.83
C VAL A 187 24.97 9.94 18.20
N SER A 188 25.29 10.02 19.50
CA SER A 188 26.67 9.86 19.99
C SER A 188 27.19 8.43 19.93
N SER A 189 26.32 7.41 19.99
CA SER A 189 26.69 5.99 19.94
C SER A 189 26.18 5.35 18.66
N ARG A 190 27.11 4.84 17.85
CA ARG A 190 26.80 4.05 16.67
C ARG A 190 26.04 2.78 17.03
N GLU A 191 26.43 2.13 18.12
CA GLU A 191 25.80 0.91 18.63
C GLU A 191 24.35 1.17 19.05
N GLN A 192 24.03 2.36 19.57
CA GLN A 192 22.65 2.76 19.83
C GLN A 192 21.87 2.95 18.52
N MET A 193 22.43 3.66 17.53
CA MET A 193 21.75 3.84 16.24
C MET A 193 21.51 2.51 15.52
N GLU A 194 22.46 1.57 15.59
CA GLU A 194 22.30 0.22 15.01
C GLU A 194 21.18 -0.58 15.70
N ARG A 195 21.06 -0.49 17.04
CA ARG A 195 19.92 -1.06 17.77
C ARG A 195 18.60 -0.42 17.38
N ASP A 196 18.59 0.87 17.09
CA ASP A 196 17.40 1.62 16.69
C ASP A 196 16.94 1.26 15.27
N ILE A 197 17.89 1.03 14.37
CA ILE A 197 17.63 0.50 13.03
C ILE A 197 17.05 -0.92 13.13
N GLN A 198 17.66 -1.80 13.92
CA GLN A 198 17.19 -3.18 14.12
C GLN A 198 15.80 -3.25 14.80
N SER A 199 15.44 -2.24 15.58
CA SER A 199 14.11 -2.12 16.22
C SER A 199 13.10 -1.34 15.38
N HIS A 200 13.36 -1.15 14.08
CA HIS A 200 12.45 -0.50 13.12
C HIS A 200 12.02 0.92 13.54
N ARG A 201 12.91 1.68 14.19
CA ARG A 201 12.65 3.09 14.53
C ARG A 201 12.86 4.05 13.35
N PHE A 202 13.44 3.56 12.26
CA PHE A 202 13.68 4.30 11.03
C PHE A 202 13.01 3.61 9.84
N ILE A 203 12.39 4.41 8.96
CA ILE A 203 11.81 3.91 7.70
C ILE A 203 12.88 3.60 6.64
N GLU A 204 14.03 4.27 6.73
CA GLU A 204 15.18 4.11 5.85
C GLU A 204 16.46 4.44 6.63
N ALA A 205 17.53 3.69 6.38
CA ALA A 205 18.85 3.96 6.92
C ALA A 205 19.94 3.56 5.91
N GLY A 206 21.05 4.28 5.92
CA GLY A 206 22.19 4.03 5.04
C GLY A 206 23.50 4.43 5.70
N GLN A 207 24.61 4.04 5.08
CA GLN A 207 25.95 4.44 5.50
C GLN A 207 26.56 5.34 4.43
N TYR A 208 27.04 6.50 4.84
CA TYR A 208 27.74 7.46 4.00
C TYR A 208 29.02 7.90 4.72
N ASN A 209 30.13 7.95 3.99
CA ASN A 209 31.45 8.30 4.53
C ASN A 209 31.75 9.78 4.31
#